data_AF-A0A433QCL8-F1
#
_entry.id   AF-A0A433QCL8-F1
#
_cell.length_a   1.000
_cell.length_b   1.000
_cell.length_c   1.000
_cell.angle_alpha   90.00
_cell.angle_beta   90.00
_cell.angle_gamma   90.00
#
_symmetry.space_group_name_H-M   'P 1'
#
loop_
_entity.id
_entity.type
_entity.pdbx_description
1 polymer ?
#
loop_
_entity_poly.entity_id
_entity_poly.type
_entity_poly.pdbx_seq_one_letter_code
_entity_poly.pdbx_strand_id
1 'polypeptide(L)'
;MAIYSLSLSLGPVSLISAVPLILPLSSLGTALGVLKSGSNVGSTIADILVGLLQDSDPEHGYDGVMRFYVWCSTGSAACAVWLWVVDRQWYAGVLDMNDEERKAWSDMRREENMEEEADGKLKWLNWVYGGLYGAGLVASWVLFFVFVFNAGEK
;
A
#
# COMPACT_ATOMS: atom_id res chain seq x y z
N MET A 1 -11.12 -12.65 19.01
CA MET A 1 -9.89 -13.21 18.39
C MET A 1 -10.12 -13.82 17.01
N ALA A 2 -11.14 -14.66 16.80
CA ALA A 2 -11.41 -15.26 15.48
C ALA A 2 -11.65 -14.22 14.35
N ILE A 3 -12.53 -13.24 14.58
CA ILE A 3 -12.85 -12.19 13.58
C ILE A 3 -11.61 -11.37 13.22
N TYR A 4 -10.81 -11.01 14.22
CA TYR A 4 -9.55 -10.28 14.02
C TYR A 4 -8.55 -11.09 13.20
N SER A 5 -8.41 -12.38 13.48
CA SER A 5 -7.51 -13.28 12.74
C SER A 5 -7.96 -13.49 11.30
N LEU A 6 -9.28 -13.62 11.08
CA LEU A 6 -9.86 -13.70 9.73
C LEU A 6 -9.58 -12.42 8.95
N SER A 7 -9.79 -11.24 9.56
CA SER A 7 -9.49 -9.96 8.92
C SER A 7 -8.00 -9.83 8.56
N LEU A 8 -7.10 -10.21 9.48
CA LEU A 8 -5.65 -10.15 9.27
C LEU A 8 -5.19 -11.10 8.16
N SER A 9 -5.89 -12.22 7.95
CA SER A 9 -5.60 -13.14 6.86
C SER A 9 -6.14 -12.65 5.52
N LEU A 10 -7.38 -12.17 5.46
CA LEU A 10 -8.05 -11.86 4.20
C LEU A 10 -7.44 -10.66 3.48
N GLY A 11 -7.04 -9.61 4.22
CA GLY A 11 -6.50 -8.39 3.62
C GLY A 11 -5.19 -8.63 2.83
N PRO A 12 -4.10 -9.04 3.50
CA PRO A 12 -2.82 -9.27 2.82
C PRO A 12 -2.87 -10.37 1.77
N VAL A 13 -3.60 -11.47 2.03
CA VAL A 13 -3.67 -12.59 1.07
C VAL A 13 -4.38 -12.18 -0.21
N SER A 14 -5.49 -11.44 -0.12
CA SER A 14 -6.20 -10.96 -1.32
C SER A 14 -5.33 -9.97 -2.11
N LEU A 15 -4.65 -9.04 -1.43
CA LEU A 15 -3.78 -8.06 -2.08
C LEU A 15 -2.60 -8.73 -2.81
N ILE A 16 -1.88 -9.64 -2.13
CA ILE A 16 -0.71 -10.31 -2.72
C ILE A 16 -1.13 -11.22 -3.88
N SER A 17 -2.28 -11.89 -3.79
CA SER A 17 -2.79 -12.78 -4.84
C SER A 17 -3.25 -12.03 -6.09
N ALA A 18 -3.66 -10.77 -5.95
CA ALA A 18 -4.07 -9.93 -7.08
C ALA A 18 -2.89 -9.45 -7.96
N VAL A 19 -1.70 -9.27 -7.38
CA VAL A 19 -0.51 -8.77 -8.09
C VAL A 19 -0.16 -9.57 -9.36
N PRO A 20 0.00 -10.91 -9.32
CA PRO A 20 0.32 -11.69 -10.51
C PRO A 20 -0.80 -11.75 -11.56
N LEU A 21 -2.02 -11.34 -11.20
CA LEU A 21 -3.14 -11.28 -12.15
C LEU A 21 -3.12 -9.99 -12.98
N ILE A 22 -2.48 -8.94 -12.46
CA ILE A 22 -2.45 -7.61 -13.10
C ILE A 22 -1.11 -7.38 -13.82
N LEU A 23 0.00 -7.85 -13.26
CA LEU A 23 1.35 -7.55 -13.75
C LEU A 23 1.95 -8.70 -14.57
N PRO A 24 2.80 -8.40 -15.58
CA PRO A 24 3.57 -9.42 -16.28
C PRO A 24 4.56 -10.10 -15.33
N LEU A 25 4.74 -11.41 -15.53
CA LEU A 25 5.60 -12.25 -14.68
C LEU A 25 7.05 -11.76 -14.60
N SER A 26 7.55 -11.06 -15.63
CA SER A 26 8.90 -10.49 -15.65
C SER A 26 9.13 -9.41 -14.58
N SER A 27 8.07 -8.71 -14.14
CA SER A 27 8.14 -7.60 -13.18
C SER A 27 7.57 -7.97 -11.81
N LEU A 28 7.11 -9.21 -11.64
CA LEU A 28 6.43 -9.67 -10.43
C LEU A 28 7.33 -9.54 -9.18
N GLY A 29 8.61 -9.88 -9.30
CA GLY A 29 9.57 -9.77 -8.19
C GLY A 29 9.73 -8.32 -7.70
N THR A 30 9.83 -7.37 -8.61
CA THR A 30 9.92 -5.93 -8.29
C THR A 30 8.64 -5.44 -7.63
N ALA A 31 7.47 -5.80 -8.16
CA ALA A 31 6.19 -5.41 -7.59
C ALA A 31 6.00 -5.90 -6.15
N LEU A 32 6.31 -7.19 -5.90
CA LEU A 32 6.27 -7.75 -4.55
C LEU A 32 7.31 -7.11 -3.61
N GLY A 33 8.48 -6.75 -4.13
CA GLY A 33 9.51 -6.03 -3.38
C GLY A 33 9.06 -4.63 -2.96
N VAL A 34 8.44 -3.88 -3.87
CA VAL A 34 7.86 -2.55 -3.59
C VAL A 34 6.74 -2.66 -2.56
N LEU A 35 5.83 -3.62 -2.70
CA LEU A 35 4.76 -3.85 -1.70
C LEU A 35 5.33 -4.14 -0.32
N LYS A 36 6.28 -5.08 -0.22
CA LYS A 36 6.91 -5.45 1.06
C LYS A 36 7.65 -4.29 1.71
N SER A 37 8.45 -3.56 0.94
CA SER A 37 9.17 -2.40 1.44
C SER A 37 8.21 -1.27 1.87
N GLY A 38 7.14 -1.03 1.12
CA GLY A 38 6.09 -0.07 1.48
C GLY A 38 5.39 -0.44 2.79
N SER A 39 5.07 -1.71 3.01
CA SER A 39 4.53 -2.18 4.29
C SER A 39 5.48 -1.93 5.46
N ASN A 40 6.79 -2.14 5.27
CA ASN A 40 7.79 -1.88 6.30
C ASN A 40 7.91 -0.38 6.62
N VAL A 41 7.89 0.49 5.59
CA VAL A 41 7.88 1.95 5.75
C VAL A 41 6.65 2.37 6.57
N GLY A 42 5.47 1.86 6.21
CA GLY A 42 4.23 2.14 6.93
C GLY A 42 4.27 1.68 8.39
N SER A 43 4.74 0.45 8.65
CA SER A 43 4.91 -0.07 10.02
C SER A 43 5.85 0.82 10.84
N THR A 44 7.00 1.19 10.29
CA THR A 44 8.00 2.02 10.99
C THR A 44 7.39 3.36 11.43
N ILE A 45 6.64 4.02 10.53
CA ILE A 45 5.98 5.29 10.85
C ILE A 45 4.88 5.07 11.90
N ALA A 46 4.04 4.05 11.73
CA ALA A 46 2.95 3.75 12.64
C ALA A 46 3.45 3.41 14.05
N ASP A 47 4.51 2.60 14.18
CA ASP A 47 5.11 2.20 15.46
C ASP A 47 5.60 3.44 16.25
N ILE A 48 6.28 4.38 15.57
CA ILE A 48 6.74 5.64 16.18
C ILE A 48 5.55 6.51 16.59
N LEU A 49 4.53 6.65 15.74
CA LEU A 49 3.34 7.45 16.05
C LEU A 49 2.55 6.88 17.23
N VAL A 50 2.43 5.56 17.30
CA VAL A 50 1.75 4.87 18.40
C VAL A 50 2.51 5.08 19.71
N GLY A 51 3.84 4.94 19.71
CA GLY A 51 4.67 5.24 20.88
C GLY A 51 4.50 6.69 21.35
N LEU A 52 4.56 7.65 20.43
CA LEU A 52 4.33 9.06 20.72
C LEU A 52 2.96 9.35 21.32
N LEU A 53 1.92 8.71 20.78
CA LEU A 53 0.55 8.93 21.20
C LEU A 53 0.28 8.31 22.57
N GLN A 54 0.96 7.21 22.89
CA GLN A 54 0.94 6.60 24.23
C GLN A 54 1.70 7.46 25.25
N ASP A 55 2.88 7.97 24.90
CA ASP A 55 3.70 8.82 25.78
C ASP A 55 3.06 10.19 26.04
N SER A 56 2.21 10.67 25.14
CA SER A 56 1.49 11.94 25.26
C SER A 56 0.28 11.87 26.19
N ASP A 57 -0.18 10.67 26.56
CA ASP A 57 -1.31 10.48 27.45
C ASP A 57 -0.87 10.63 28.92
N PRO A 58 -1.37 11.61 29.68
CA PRO A 58 -0.95 11.85 31.06
C PRO A 58 -1.19 10.66 32.00
N GLU A 59 -2.18 9.81 31.69
CA GLU A 59 -2.49 8.60 32.45
C GLU A 59 -1.85 7.35 31.82
N HIS A 60 -1.02 7.51 30.79
CA HIS A 60 -0.50 6.42 29.94
C HIS A 60 -1.62 5.53 29.39
N GLY A 61 -2.78 6.13 29.14
CA GLY A 61 -3.94 5.48 28.55
C GLY A 61 -3.71 5.11 27.08
N TYR A 62 -4.54 4.19 26.58
CA TYR A 62 -4.50 3.76 25.17
C TYR A 62 -5.57 4.44 24.30
N ASP A 63 -6.35 5.38 24.84
CA ASP A 63 -7.48 5.99 24.14
C ASP A 63 -7.05 6.78 22.91
N GLY A 64 -5.89 7.44 22.97
CA GLY A 64 -5.26 8.06 21.81
C GLY A 64 -4.94 7.03 20.73
N VAL A 65 -4.18 6.00 21.09
CA VAL A 65 -3.74 4.91 20.19
C VAL A 65 -4.92 4.20 19.54
N MET A 66 -5.96 3.88 20.31
CA MET A 66 -7.15 3.21 19.80
C MET A 66 -7.92 4.07 18.81
N ARG A 67 -8.05 5.39 19.05
CA ARG A 67 -8.63 6.32 18.07
C ARG A 67 -7.80 6.39 16.79
N PHE A 68 -6.47 6.41 16.89
CA PHE A 68 -5.58 6.38 15.73
C PHE A 68 -5.79 5.12 14.87
N TYR A 69 -5.89 3.94 15.49
CA TYR A 69 -6.17 2.70 14.75
C TYR A 69 -7.55 2.68 14.10
N VAL A 70 -8.57 3.25 14.74
CA VAL A 70 -9.91 3.39 14.13
C VAL A 70 -9.84 4.27 12.88
N TRP A 71 -9.11 5.39 12.91
CA TRP A 71 -8.88 6.24 11.73
C TRP A 71 -8.13 5.51 10.63
N CYS A 72 -7.06 4.78 10.96
CA CYS A 72 -6.31 3.97 9.99
C CYS A 72 -7.19 2.89 9.35
N SER A 73 -8.00 2.20 10.15
CA SER A 73 -8.93 1.18 9.66
C SER A 73 -9.99 1.76 8.72
N THR A 74 -10.54 2.92 9.06
CA THR A 74 -11.52 3.62 8.23
C THR A 74 -10.89 4.08 6.90
N GLY A 75 -9.67 4.63 6.95
CA GLY A 75 -8.90 4.97 5.75
C GLY A 75 -8.59 3.75 4.87
N SER A 76 -8.23 2.63 5.48
CA SER A 76 -7.99 1.36 4.77
C SER A 76 -9.26 0.85 4.09
N ALA A 77 -10.41 0.94 4.74
CA ALA A 77 -11.69 0.55 4.14
C ALA A 77 -12.04 1.45 2.94
N ALA A 78 -11.81 2.77 3.05
CA ALA A 78 -11.98 3.69 1.94
C ALA A 78 -11.03 3.38 0.77
N CYS A 79 -9.77 3.05 1.05
CA CYS A 79 -8.81 2.61 0.03
C CYS A 79 -9.24 1.31 -0.65
N ALA A 80 -9.81 0.36 0.08
CA ALA A 80 -10.32 -0.88 -0.50
C ALA A 80 -11.49 -0.62 -1.46
N VAL A 81 -12.43 0.26 -1.08
CA VAL A 81 -13.52 0.69 -1.97
C VAL A 81 -12.97 1.41 -3.20
N TRP A 82 -11.98 2.28 -3.01
CA TRP A 82 -11.32 2.97 -4.13
C TRP A 82 -10.66 1.99 -5.11
N LEU A 83 -9.91 1.00 -4.61
CA LEU A 83 -9.30 -0.02 -5.45
C LEU A 83 -10.34 -0.84 -6.22
N TRP A 84 -11.48 -1.16 -5.59
CA TRP A 84 -12.58 -1.84 -6.26
C TRP A 84 -13.19 -0.99 -7.39
N VAL A 85 -13.35 0.33 -7.19
CA VAL A 85 -13.80 1.25 -8.24
C VAL A 85 -12.79 1.31 -9.38
N VAL A 86 -11.50 1.42 -9.07
CA VAL A 86 -10.41 1.44 -10.06
C VAL A 86 -10.35 0.15 -10.86
N ASP A 87 -10.48 -1.01 -10.22
CA ASP A 87 -10.50 -2.30 -10.88
C ASP A 87 -11.63 -2.39 -11.92
N ARG A 88 -12.85 -1.97 -11.54
CA ARG A 88 -13.99 -1.97 -12.47
C ARG A 88 -13.89 -0.94 -13.58
N GLN A 89 -13.41 0.26 -13.29
CA GLN A 89 -13.40 1.36 -14.27
C GLN A 89 -12.21 1.30 -15.21
N TRP A 90 -11.02 0.95 -14.71
CA TRP A 90 -9.77 1.04 -15.49
C TRP A 90 -9.22 -0.33 -15.88
N TYR A 91 -9.48 -1.38 -15.11
CA TYR A 91 -8.99 -2.73 -15.38
C TYR A 91 -10.08 -3.69 -15.84
N ALA A 92 -11.28 -3.17 -16.12
CA ALA A 92 -12.44 -3.91 -16.61
C ALA A 92 -12.81 -5.14 -15.75
N GLY A 93 -12.44 -5.15 -14.47
CA GLY A 93 -12.68 -6.28 -13.57
C GLY A 93 -11.74 -7.46 -13.82
N VAL A 94 -10.47 -7.23 -14.18
CA VAL A 94 -9.48 -8.27 -14.48
C VAL A 94 -9.35 -9.35 -13.39
N LEU A 95 -9.64 -8.97 -12.14
CA LEU A 95 -9.62 -9.87 -10.99
C LEU A 95 -10.74 -10.91 -11.04
N ASP A 96 -11.87 -10.59 -11.67
CA ASP A 96 -13.05 -11.46 -11.80
C ASP A 96 -13.12 -12.19 -13.16
N MET A 97 -12.22 -11.88 -14.11
CA MET A 97 -12.20 -12.48 -15.45
C MET A 97 -11.77 -13.94 -15.46
N ASN A 98 -12.26 -14.70 -16.45
CA ASN A 98 -11.80 -16.07 -16.69
C ASN A 98 -10.39 -16.08 -17.33
N ASP A 99 -9.70 -17.22 -17.29
CA ASP A 99 -8.30 -17.31 -17.74
C ASP A 99 -8.11 -16.99 -19.24
N GLU A 100 -9.09 -17.32 -20.09
CA GLU A 100 -9.06 -16.99 -21.52
C GLU A 100 -9.26 -15.49 -21.77
N GLU A 101 -10.23 -14.87 -21.09
CA GLU A 101 -10.51 -13.44 -21.18
C GLU A 101 -9.34 -12.61 -20.64
N ARG A 102 -8.72 -13.06 -19.55
CA ARG A 102 -7.56 -12.39 -18.95
C ARG A 102 -6.35 -12.39 -19.88
N LYS A 103 -6.11 -13.48 -20.63
CA LYS A 103 -5.03 -13.51 -21.63
C LYS A 103 -5.27 -12.50 -22.75
N ALA A 104 -6.47 -12.50 -23.31
CA ALA A 104 -6.85 -11.53 -24.35
C ALA A 104 -6.72 -10.09 -23.85
N TRP A 105 -7.19 -9.80 -22.63
CA TRP A 105 -7.01 -8.51 -21.98
C TRP A 105 -5.53 -8.15 -21.80
N SER A 106 -4.70 -9.09 -21.33
CA SER A 106 -3.28 -8.85 -21.10
C SER A 106 -2.51 -8.55 -22.39
N ASP A 107 -2.88 -9.19 -23.50
CA ASP A 107 -2.29 -8.98 -24.81
C ASP A 107 -2.67 -7.60 -25.36
N MET A 108 -3.97 -7.23 -25.31
CA MET A 108 -4.46 -5.89 -25.69
C MET A 108 -3.79 -4.79 -24.86
N ARG A 109 -3.70 -4.98 -23.54
CA ARG A 109 -3.09 -4.03 -22.61
C ARG A 109 -1.59 -3.86 -22.89
N ARG A 110 -0.91 -4.90 -23.35
CA ARG A 110 0.52 -4.84 -23.68
C ARG A 110 0.76 -3.96 -24.91
N GLU A 111 -0.14 -4.02 -25.87
CA GLU A 111 -0.14 -3.16 -27.05
C GLU A 111 -0.46 -1.70 -26.67
N GLU A 112 -1.52 -1.49 -25.87
CA GLU A 112 -1.93 -0.16 -25.38
C GLU A 112 -0.84 0.53 -24.54
N ASN A 113 -0.20 -0.18 -23.62
CA ASN A 113 0.91 0.37 -22.83
C ASN A 113 2.09 0.81 -23.71
N MET A 114 2.36 0.09 -24.80
CA MET A 114 3.44 0.44 -25.74
C MET A 114 3.13 1.74 -26.49
N GLU A 115 1.86 1.98 -26.80
CA GLU A 115 1.37 3.23 -27.41
C GLU A 115 1.33 4.39 -26.39
N GLU A 116 0.84 4.16 -25.17
CA GLU A 116 0.82 5.18 -24.11
C GLU A 116 2.22 5.58 -23.62
N GLU A 117 3.18 4.67 -23.63
CA GLU A 117 4.57 4.97 -23.29
C GLU A 117 5.22 5.89 -24.35
N ALA A 118 4.76 5.79 -25.61
CA ALA A 118 5.10 6.72 -26.68
C ALA A 118 4.40 8.09 -26.51
N ASP A 119 3.17 8.14 -25.99
CA ASP A 119 2.41 9.37 -25.68
C ASP A 119 2.83 10.04 -24.35
N GLY A 120 3.60 9.35 -23.51
CA GLY A 120 4.25 9.91 -22.31
C GLY A 120 3.35 10.10 -21.07
N LYS A 121 2.04 9.82 -21.13
CA LYS A 121 1.12 9.96 -19.99
C LYS A 121 1.46 9.07 -18.80
N LEU A 122 1.90 7.83 -19.05
CA LEU A 122 2.30 6.88 -18.00
C LEU A 122 3.48 7.40 -17.16
N LYS A 123 4.33 8.26 -17.73
CA LYS A 123 5.53 8.78 -17.05
C LYS A 123 5.18 9.69 -15.87
N TRP A 124 4.10 10.48 -15.98
CA TRP A 124 3.74 11.44 -14.92
C TRP A 124 3.15 10.71 -13.69
N LEU A 125 2.22 9.77 -13.91
CA LEU A 125 1.61 8.97 -12.85
C LEU A 125 2.67 8.15 -12.11
N ASN A 126 3.58 7.51 -12.85
CA ASN A 126 4.70 6.78 -12.26
C ASN A 126 5.59 7.68 -11.38
N TRP A 127 5.79 8.94 -11.78
CA TRP A 127 6.56 9.89 -10.99
C TRP A 127 5.84 10.33 -9.72
N VAL A 128 4.50 10.47 -9.76
CA VAL A 128 3.70 10.74 -8.55
C VAL A 128 3.76 9.56 -7.58
N TYR A 129 3.51 8.34 -8.05
CA TYR A 129 3.55 7.15 -7.18
C TYR A 129 4.96 6.92 -6.63
N GLY A 130 5.99 7.05 -7.47
CA GLY A 130 7.38 6.97 -7.05
C GLY A 130 7.78 8.08 -6.07
N GLY A 131 7.30 9.30 -6.29
CA GLY A 131 7.52 10.44 -5.41
C GLY A 131 6.86 10.27 -4.03
N LEU A 132 5.61 9.81 -4.01
CA LEU A 132 4.88 9.51 -2.77
C LEU A 132 5.59 8.41 -1.97
N TYR A 133 5.99 7.33 -2.65
CA TYR A 133 6.76 6.25 -2.04
C TYR A 133 8.11 6.75 -1.50
N GLY A 134 8.86 7.51 -2.30
CA GLY A 134 10.15 8.07 -1.92
C GLY A 134 10.03 9.02 -0.72
N ALA A 135 9.01 9.88 -0.70
CA ALA A 135 8.72 10.76 0.42
C ALA A 135 8.40 9.97 1.69
N GLY A 136 7.60 8.91 1.60
CA GLY A 136 7.31 8.01 2.72
C GLY A 136 8.58 7.33 3.25
N LEU A 137 9.45 6.86 2.36
CA LEU A 137 10.73 6.25 2.74
C LEU A 137 11.62 7.25 3.47
N VAL A 138 11.79 8.46 2.93
CA VAL A 138 12.56 9.53 3.59
C VAL A 138 11.95 9.87 4.95
N ALA A 139 10.63 10.02 5.03
CA ALA A 139 9.94 10.30 6.29
C ALA A 139 10.20 9.20 7.34
N SER A 140 10.13 7.93 6.95
CA SER A 140 10.40 6.81 7.88
C SER A 140 11.83 6.86 8.43
N TRP A 141 12.83 7.14 7.58
CA TRP A 141 14.22 7.26 8.01
C TRP A 141 14.47 8.50 8.87
N VAL A 142 13.91 9.65 8.49
CA VAL A 142 14.04 10.89 9.26
C VAL A 142 13.40 10.73 10.64
N LEU A 143 12.18 10.20 10.72
CA LEU A 143 11.52 9.94 12.00
C LEU A 143 12.33 8.97 12.86
N PHE A 144 12.82 7.88 12.26
CA PHE A 144 13.67 6.92 12.96
C PHE A 144 14.92 7.56 13.54
N PHE A 145 15.70 8.29 12.73
CA PHE A 145 16.93 8.93 13.20
C PHE A 145 16.65 10.01 14.24
N VAL A 146 15.65 10.86 14.03
CA VAL A 146 15.28 11.91 15.00
C VAL A 146 14.90 11.28 16.34
N PHE A 147 14.11 10.20 16.35
CA PHE A 147 13.74 9.51 17.58
C PHE A 147 14.92 8.80 18.23
N VAL A 148 15.73 8.08 17.47
CA VAL A 148 16.88 7.36 18.01
C VAL A 148 17.92 8.32 18.60
N PHE A 149 18.22 9.43 17.93
CA PHE A 149 19.20 10.40 18.41
C PHE A 149 18.67 11.25 19.56
N ASN A 150 17.41 11.71 19.52
CA ASN A 150 16.83 12.46 20.64
C ASN A 150 16.54 11.59 21.87
N ALA A 151 16.30 10.28 21.70
CA ALA A 151 16.15 9.35 22.81
C ALA A 151 17.48 9.07 23.54
N GLY A 152 18.63 9.36 22.91
CA GLY A 152 19.95 9.24 23.54
C GLY A 152 20.37 10.41 24.42
N GLU A 153 19.63 11.53 24.41
CA GLU A 153 19.91 12.72 25.23
C GLU A 153 19.08 12.81 26.52
N LYS A 154 18.24 11.82 26.82
CA LYS A 154 17.50 11.68 28.09
C LYS A 154 18.03 10.51 28.91
#